data_AF-A0AAW4VVA2-F1
#
_entry.id   AF-A0AAW4VVA2-F1
#
_cell.length_a   1.000
_cell.length_b   1.000
_cell.length_c   1.000
_cell.angle_alpha   90.00
_cell.angle_beta   90.00
_cell.angle_gamma   90.00
#
_symmetry.space_group_name_H-M   'P 1'
#
loop_
_entity.id
_entity.type
_entity.pdbx_description
1 polymer ?
#
loop_
_entity_poly.entity_id
_entity_poly.type
_entity_poly.pdbx_seq_one_letter_code
_entity_poly.pdbx_strand_id
1 'polypeptide(L)'
;MGQYFKAYVENSASKSLGKMMEFGYMHQSYVATICTMIYQNPQIVAFVGDYASGNKAYDVAWNQVNEELDMNINLIEDINKMYLVNHSKKEYVYLKDYYELNNDVKHNRCMHPLALLASIGNDENSGGNYPLWFTSEENSKLVGSWALDHISIEKQKNDFISAKYNELTPRFPLLFDN
;
A
#
# COMPACT_ATOMS: atom_id res chain seq x y z
N MET A 1 1.75 -3.85 -23.01
CA MET A 1 1.21 -4.84 -22.06
C MET A 1 1.01 -4.11 -20.72
N GLY A 2 -0.07 -4.34 -19.98
CA GLY A 2 -0.33 -3.62 -18.72
C GLY A 2 0.36 -4.27 -17.53
N GLN A 3 0.67 -3.50 -16.47
CA GLN A 3 1.26 -4.00 -15.23
C GLN A 3 0.18 -4.40 -14.20
N TYR A 4 0.14 -5.65 -13.79
CA TYR A 4 -0.77 -6.14 -12.74
C TYR A 4 -0.05 -6.35 -11.41
N PHE A 5 -0.77 -6.25 -10.29
CA PHE A 5 -0.19 -6.40 -8.95
C PHE A 5 -0.91 -7.47 -8.12
N LYS A 6 -0.20 -8.11 -7.20
CA LYS A 6 -0.75 -9.00 -6.16
C LYS A 6 -0.19 -8.60 -4.80
N ALA A 7 -0.93 -8.80 -3.71
CA ALA A 7 -0.45 -8.52 -2.38
C ALA A 7 0.16 -9.78 -1.77
N TYR A 8 1.40 -9.71 -1.32
CA TYR A 8 2.01 -10.66 -0.41
C TYR A 8 1.84 -10.13 1.01
N VAL A 9 1.28 -10.96 1.88
CA VAL A 9 1.27 -10.78 3.34
C VAL A 9 2.00 -11.98 3.92
N GLU A 10 2.64 -11.87 5.07
CA GLU A 10 3.38 -13.00 5.63
C GLU A 10 2.49 -14.27 5.71
N ASN A 11 3.01 -15.39 5.20
CA ASN A 11 2.32 -16.68 5.07
C ASN A 11 1.04 -16.70 4.20
N SER A 12 0.72 -15.63 3.48
CA SER A 12 -0.46 -15.58 2.59
C SER A 12 -0.22 -14.71 1.35
N ALA A 13 -0.63 -15.18 0.18
CA ALA A 13 -0.61 -14.38 -1.03
C ALA A 13 -2.04 -14.07 -1.46
N SER A 14 -2.38 -12.80 -1.57
CA SER A 14 -3.68 -12.31 -2.01
C SER A 14 -3.61 -11.81 -3.45
N LYS A 15 -4.66 -12.11 -4.22
CA LYS A 15 -4.73 -11.82 -5.64
C LYS A 15 -5.95 -10.95 -5.93
N SER A 16 -5.71 -9.68 -6.25
CA SER A 16 -6.60 -8.90 -7.11
C SER A 16 -5.90 -8.73 -8.44
N LEU A 17 -6.48 -9.23 -9.53
CA LEU A 17 -5.92 -8.98 -10.87
C LEU A 17 -6.37 -7.61 -11.34
N GLY A 18 -5.57 -6.60 -11.05
CA GLY A 18 -5.77 -5.23 -11.54
C GLY A 18 -4.45 -4.47 -11.58
N LYS A 19 -4.45 -3.31 -12.24
CA LYS A 19 -3.32 -2.38 -12.21
C LYS A 19 -3.31 -1.60 -10.88
N MET A 20 -2.15 -1.11 -10.43
CA MET A 20 -2.06 -0.29 -9.20
C MET A 20 -3.09 0.84 -9.21
N MET A 21 -3.19 1.53 -10.36
CA MET A 21 -4.12 2.63 -10.60
C MET A 21 -5.60 2.21 -10.78
N GLU A 22 -5.96 0.93 -10.60
CA GLU A 22 -7.34 0.43 -10.67
C GLU A 22 -7.87 0.00 -9.29
N PHE A 23 -7.02 -0.56 -8.41
CA PHE A 23 -7.46 -1.08 -7.11
C PHE A 23 -6.77 -0.43 -5.90
N GLY A 24 -5.68 0.32 -6.08
CA GLY A 24 -4.82 0.79 -4.99
C GLY A 24 -5.36 1.99 -4.21
N TYR A 25 -6.64 2.35 -4.34
CA TYR A 25 -7.23 3.55 -3.74
C TYR A 25 -7.78 3.30 -2.33
N MET A 26 -7.85 4.36 -1.51
CA MET A 26 -8.34 4.30 -0.13
C MET A 26 -9.79 3.83 0.04
N HIS A 27 -10.62 3.95 -1.00
CA HIS A 27 -12.02 3.49 -0.99
C HIS A 27 -12.21 2.07 -1.50
N GLN A 28 -11.15 1.42 -2.00
CA GLN A 28 -11.24 0.09 -2.61
C GLN A 28 -11.16 -1.00 -1.54
N SER A 29 -12.05 -1.99 -1.65
CA SER A 29 -12.15 -3.10 -0.69
C SER A 29 -10.89 -3.95 -0.63
N TYR A 30 -10.13 -4.04 -1.73
CA TYR A 30 -8.90 -4.84 -1.76
C TYR A 30 -7.86 -4.33 -0.76
N VAL A 31 -7.49 -3.05 -0.81
CA VAL A 31 -6.50 -2.49 0.13
C VAL A 31 -7.07 -2.48 1.55
N ALA A 32 -8.37 -2.19 1.72
CA ALA A 32 -9.03 -2.27 3.02
C ALA A 32 -8.99 -3.68 3.63
N THR A 33 -9.08 -4.72 2.81
CA THR A 33 -8.96 -6.12 3.25
C THR A 33 -7.54 -6.40 3.73
N ILE A 34 -6.51 -6.00 2.98
CA ILE A 34 -5.11 -6.13 3.42
C ILE A 34 -4.88 -5.38 4.74
N CYS A 35 -5.37 -4.14 4.84
CA CYS A 35 -5.29 -3.35 6.07
C CYS A 35 -6.01 -4.03 7.25
N THR A 36 -7.13 -4.73 7.00
CA THR A 36 -7.86 -5.50 8.01
C THR A 36 -7.06 -6.72 8.49
N MET A 37 -6.38 -7.44 7.58
CA MET A 37 -5.55 -8.60 7.94
C MET A 37 -4.35 -8.23 8.84
N ILE A 38 -3.82 -7.03 8.67
CA ILE A 38 -2.65 -6.53 9.42
C ILE A 38 -3.02 -5.61 10.59
N TYR A 39 -4.31 -5.48 10.91
CA TYR A 39 -4.75 -4.65 12.04
C TYR A 39 -4.28 -5.23 13.37
N GLN A 40 -3.46 -4.47 14.09
CA GLN A 40 -2.81 -4.87 15.35
C GLN A 40 -2.07 -6.21 15.25
N ASN A 41 -1.67 -6.56 14.03
CA ASN A 41 -1.02 -7.81 13.68
C ASN A 41 0.11 -7.47 12.69
N PRO A 42 1.30 -7.07 13.16
CA PRO A 42 2.42 -6.76 12.28
C PRO A 42 2.76 -7.94 11.38
N GLN A 43 2.73 -7.73 10.07
CA GLN A 43 3.04 -8.74 9.05
C GLN A 43 4.01 -8.17 8.02
N ILE A 44 4.78 -9.04 7.38
CA ILE A 44 5.55 -8.67 6.18
C ILE A 44 4.57 -8.40 5.04
N VAL A 45 4.60 -7.20 4.44
CA VAL A 45 3.68 -6.83 3.34
C VAL A 45 4.43 -6.35 2.09
N ALA A 46 3.98 -6.76 0.91
CA ALA A 46 4.41 -6.21 -0.37
C ALA A 46 3.29 -6.25 -1.43
N PHE A 47 3.19 -5.22 -2.27
CA PHE A 47 2.35 -5.21 -3.47
C PHE A 47 3.22 -5.49 -4.69
N VAL A 48 3.21 -6.73 -5.17
CA VAL A 48 4.16 -7.25 -6.15
C VAL A 48 3.58 -7.15 -7.56
N GLY A 49 4.20 -6.32 -8.40
CA GLY A 49 3.89 -6.18 -9.82
C GLY A 49 4.36 -7.37 -10.66
N ASP A 50 3.75 -7.57 -11.83
CA ASP A 50 4.10 -8.61 -12.80
C ASP A 50 5.49 -8.42 -13.47
N TYR A 51 6.04 -7.20 -13.48
CA TYR A 51 7.42 -6.91 -13.88
C TYR A 51 8.45 -7.02 -12.75
N ALA A 52 8.04 -7.42 -11.53
CA ALA A 52 8.98 -7.68 -10.43
C ALA A 52 9.74 -9.01 -10.57
N SER A 53 9.75 -9.62 -11.77
CA SER A 53 10.47 -10.85 -12.09
C SER A 53 11.95 -10.71 -11.70
N GLY A 54 12.41 -11.58 -10.78
CA GLY A 54 13.74 -11.48 -10.15
C GLY A 54 13.70 -11.16 -8.65
N ASN A 55 12.57 -10.74 -8.10
CA ASN A 55 12.36 -10.63 -6.66
C ASN A 55 11.77 -11.94 -6.09
N LYS A 56 12.25 -12.44 -4.94
CA LYS A 56 11.70 -13.66 -4.31
C LYS A 56 10.20 -13.57 -3.99
N ALA A 57 9.71 -12.37 -3.64
CA ALA A 57 8.30 -12.13 -3.40
C ALA A 57 7.45 -12.32 -4.66
N TYR A 58 8.06 -12.17 -5.85
CA TYR A 58 7.42 -12.49 -7.12
C TYR A 58 7.04 -13.95 -7.22
N ASP A 59 7.96 -14.86 -6.88
CA ASP A 59 7.69 -16.30 -6.98
C ASP A 59 6.56 -16.73 -6.06
N VAL A 60 6.50 -16.16 -4.85
CA VAL A 60 5.41 -16.43 -3.91
C VAL A 60 4.10 -15.83 -4.42
N ALA A 61 4.10 -14.56 -4.83
CA ALA A 61 2.90 -13.89 -5.28
C ALA A 61 2.37 -14.46 -6.61
N TRP A 62 3.23 -14.87 -7.55
CA TRP A 62 2.84 -15.22 -8.91
C TRP A 62 2.82 -16.72 -9.22
N ASN A 63 3.70 -17.51 -8.60
CA ASN A 63 3.94 -18.90 -9.00
C ASN A 63 3.40 -19.95 -8.02
N GLN A 64 3.07 -19.57 -6.78
CA GLN A 64 2.42 -20.49 -5.84
C GLN A 64 0.90 -20.54 -6.06
N VAL A 65 0.29 -21.67 -5.67
CA VAL A 65 -1.18 -21.78 -5.58
C VAL A 65 -1.60 -20.88 -4.43
N ASN A 66 -1.92 -19.63 -4.75
CA ASN A 66 -2.32 -18.65 -3.76
C ASN A 66 -3.71 -18.97 -3.22
N GLU A 67 -3.91 -18.77 -1.92
CA GLU A 67 -5.24 -18.70 -1.36
C GLU A 67 -5.95 -17.46 -1.94
N GLU A 68 -7.21 -17.63 -2.36
CA GLU A 68 -8.01 -16.46 -2.72
C GLU A 68 -8.27 -15.63 -1.47
N LEU A 69 -8.15 -14.32 -1.59
CA LEU A 69 -8.45 -13.41 -0.49
C LEU A 69 -9.92 -13.60 -0.10
N ASP A 70 -10.19 -13.88 1.17
CA ASP A 70 -11.56 -13.85 1.66
C ASP A 70 -12.05 -12.40 1.72
N MET A 71 -12.64 -11.96 0.60
CA MET A 71 -13.26 -10.66 0.48
C MET A 71 -14.51 -10.52 1.38
N ASN A 72 -14.95 -11.58 2.06
CA ASN A 72 -16.05 -11.55 3.04
C ASN A 72 -15.59 -11.24 4.47
N ILE A 73 -14.32 -10.84 4.67
CA ILE A 73 -13.89 -10.35 5.97
C ILE A 73 -14.71 -9.13 6.40
N ASN A 74 -15.05 -9.06 7.69
CA ASN A 74 -15.66 -7.86 8.26
C ASN A 74 -14.62 -6.73 8.26
N LEU A 75 -14.73 -5.85 7.26
CA LEU A 75 -13.86 -4.68 7.16
C LEU A 75 -13.96 -3.83 8.43
N ILE A 76 -12.81 -3.37 8.90
CA ILE A 76 -12.76 -2.51 10.08
C ILE A 76 -13.33 -1.15 9.72
N GLU A 77 -14.35 -0.73 10.48
CA GLU A 77 -14.90 0.61 10.38
C GLU A 77 -13.84 1.67 10.68
N ASP A 78 -13.89 2.78 9.95
CA ASP A 78 -12.99 3.92 10.17
C ASP A 78 -11.49 3.60 10.04
N ILE A 79 -11.11 2.56 9.28
CA ILE A 79 -9.70 2.22 9.04
C ILE A 79 -8.87 3.40 8.49
N ASN A 80 -9.51 4.28 7.71
CA ASN A 80 -8.89 5.51 7.18
C ASN A 80 -8.62 6.58 8.25
N LYS A 81 -9.06 6.39 9.49
CA LYS A 81 -8.76 7.23 10.67
C LYS A 81 -7.75 6.56 11.61
N MET A 82 -7.01 5.56 11.12
CA MET A 82 -6.00 4.83 11.88
C MET A 82 -4.59 5.16 11.40
N TYR A 83 -3.59 4.52 12.01
CA TYR A 83 -2.19 4.68 11.70
C TYR A 83 -1.68 3.48 10.91
N LEU A 84 -1.05 3.73 9.78
CA LEU A 84 -0.26 2.73 9.08
C LEU A 84 1.16 2.79 9.63
N VAL A 85 1.63 1.71 10.26
CA VAL A 85 2.87 1.69 11.03
C VAL A 85 3.86 0.72 10.41
N ASN A 86 5.08 1.18 10.16
CA ASN A 86 6.22 0.34 9.78
C ASN A 86 7.13 0.13 11.00
N HIS A 87 7.14 -1.09 11.51
CA HIS A 87 7.93 -1.48 12.68
C HIS A 87 9.40 -1.71 12.38
N SER A 88 9.74 -2.12 11.14
CA SER A 88 11.13 -2.30 10.71
C SER A 88 11.88 -0.97 10.72
N LYS A 89 11.24 0.09 10.21
CA LYS A 89 11.85 1.42 10.03
C LYS A 89 11.55 2.40 11.15
N LYS A 90 10.62 2.05 12.04
CA LYS A 90 10.06 2.93 13.06
C LYS A 90 9.45 4.19 12.45
N GLU A 91 8.59 3.99 11.47
CA GLU A 91 7.90 5.06 10.75
C GLU A 91 6.39 4.86 10.81
N TYR A 92 5.60 5.92 10.72
CA TYR A 92 4.15 5.81 10.61
C TYR A 92 3.54 6.88 9.71
N VAL A 93 2.38 6.57 9.14
CA VAL A 93 1.52 7.51 8.41
C VAL A 93 0.16 7.54 9.09
N TYR A 94 -0.32 8.72 9.46
CA TYR A 94 -1.70 8.87 9.91
C TYR A 94 -2.62 8.98 8.69
N LEU A 95 -3.51 8.00 8.51
CA LEU A 95 -4.27 7.83 7.26
C LEU A 95 -5.26 8.97 6.99
N LYS A 96 -5.79 9.59 8.04
CA LYS A 96 -6.70 10.72 7.91
C LYS A 96 -5.98 11.93 7.33
N ASP A 97 -4.86 12.33 7.93
CA ASP A 97 -4.08 13.47 7.48
C ASP A 97 -3.51 13.21 6.08
N TYR A 98 -3.06 11.98 5.82
CA TYR A 98 -2.65 11.57 4.48
C TYR A 98 -3.78 11.78 3.45
N TYR A 99 -5.01 11.34 3.75
CA TYR A 99 -6.16 11.51 2.86
C TYR A 99 -6.44 12.99 2.61
N GLU A 100 -6.50 13.83 3.65
CA GLU A 100 -6.75 15.27 3.54
C GLU A 100 -5.74 15.97 2.62
N LEU A 101 -4.50 15.48 2.59
CA LEU A 101 -3.40 16.07 1.84
C LEU A 101 -3.24 15.54 0.41
N ASN A 102 -3.76 14.34 0.11
CA ASN A 102 -3.53 13.64 -1.14
C ASN A 102 -4.79 13.36 -1.95
N ASN A 103 -5.98 13.65 -1.41
CA ASN A 103 -7.22 13.42 -2.13
C ASN A 103 -7.39 14.41 -3.29
N ASP A 104 -7.86 13.89 -4.42
CA ASP A 104 -8.42 14.64 -5.52
C ASP A 104 -9.95 14.64 -5.33
N VAL A 105 -10.46 15.68 -4.65
CA VAL A 105 -11.91 15.85 -4.36
C VAL A 105 -12.73 15.76 -5.64
N LYS A 106 -12.25 16.34 -6.74
CA LYS A 106 -13.00 16.46 -8.00
C LYS A 106 -13.32 15.09 -8.60
N HIS A 107 -12.41 14.13 -8.45
CA HIS A 107 -12.56 12.80 -9.04
C HIS A 107 -12.68 11.68 -7.99
N ASN A 108 -12.74 12.03 -6.70
CA ASN A 108 -12.80 11.09 -5.57
C ASN A 108 -11.65 10.06 -5.60
N ARG A 109 -10.43 10.52 -5.86
CA ARG A 109 -9.25 9.64 -5.97
C ARG A 109 -8.25 9.96 -4.88
N CYS A 110 -7.78 8.91 -4.19
CA CYS A 110 -6.66 8.99 -3.27
C CYS A 110 -6.02 7.60 -3.22
N MET A 111 -4.77 7.47 -3.67
CA MET A 111 -4.05 6.20 -3.54
C MET A 111 -3.84 5.90 -2.07
N HIS A 112 -4.10 4.67 -1.66
CA HIS A 112 -3.80 4.27 -0.29
C HIS A 112 -2.26 4.19 -0.11
N PRO A 113 -1.70 4.78 0.96
CA PRO A 113 -0.24 4.89 1.10
C PRO A 113 0.42 3.52 1.18
N LEU A 114 -0.23 2.52 1.82
CA LEU A 114 0.26 1.14 1.85
C LEU A 114 0.56 0.57 0.44
N ALA A 115 -0.34 0.80 -0.52
CA ALA A 115 -0.20 0.22 -1.86
C ALA A 115 1.04 0.79 -2.59
N LEU A 116 1.39 2.05 -2.33
CA LEU A 116 2.56 2.71 -2.92
C LEU A 116 3.83 2.42 -2.14
N LEU A 117 3.80 2.63 -0.81
CA LEU A 117 4.96 2.45 0.08
C LEU A 117 5.45 1.00 0.05
N ALA A 118 4.57 0.01 -0.04
CA ALA A 118 4.93 -1.40 -0.07
C ALA A 118 5.00 -2.01 -1.48
N SER A 119 5.01 -1.21 -2.55
CA SER A 119 5.05 -1.74 -3.92
C SER A 119 6.42 -2.33 -4.31
N ILE A 120 6.41 -3.41 -5.08
CA ILE A 120 7.59 -3.98 -5.74
C ILE A 120 7.30 -4.01 -7.24
N GLY A 121 8.21 -3.45 -8.03
CA GLY A 121 8.06 -3.38 -9.48
C GLY A 121 6.99 -2.38 -9.89
N ASN A 122 7.06 -1.12 -9.43
CA ASN A 122 6.30 -0.01 -10.00
C ASN A 122 7.22 0.74 -10.98
N ASP A 123 7.48 0.14 -12.15
CA ASP A 123 8.39 0.72 -13.14
C ASP A 123 7.70 1.83 -13.96
N GLU A 124 8.46 2.79 -14.50
CA GLU A 124 7.87 3.90 -15.26
C GLU A 124 7.45 3.50 -16.68
N ASN A 125 7.81 2.29 -17.12
CA ASN A 125 7.74 1.88 -18.53
C ASN A 125 6.51 1.06 -18.89
N SER A 126 5.60 0.83 -17.93
CA SER A 126 4.41 0.01 -18.16
C SER A 126 3.11 0.69 -17.75
N GLY A 127 2.04 0.37 -18.48
CA GLY A 127 0.73 1.01 -18.29
C GLY A 127 0.02 0.45 -17.06
N GLY A 128 -0.39 1.32 -16.14
CA GLY A 128 -1.13 0.94 -14.93
C GLY A 128 -0.46 1.27 -13.60
N ASN A 129 0.77 1.77 -13.65
CA ASN A 129 1.58 2.12 -12.49
C ASN A 129 1.21 3.46 -11.91
N TYR A 130 1.59 3.64 -10.65
CA TYR A 130 1.64 4.99 -10.11
C TYR A 130 2.73 5.76 -10.85
N PRO A 131 2.38 6.88 -11.51
CA PRO A 131 3.30 7.54 -12.42
C PRO A 131 4.26 8.44 -11.64
N LEU A 132 5.46 7.94 -11.38
CA LEU A 132 6.48 8.59 -10.53
C LEU A 132 6.91 9.97 -11.02
N TRP A 133 6.84 10.22 -12.33
CA TRP A 133 7.13 11.53 -12.92
C TRP A 133 6.14 12.64 -12.54
N PHE A 134 5.03 12.33 -11.84
CA PHE A 134 4.09 13.33 -11.31
C PHE A 134 4.33 13.68 -9.83
N THR A 135 5.34 13.09 -9.18
CA THR A 135 5.67 13.42 -7.80
C THR A 135 7.11 13.95 -7.67
N SER A 136 7.42 14.56 -6.52
CA SER A 136 8.76 15.04 -6.25
C SER A 136 9.74 13.88 -6.10
N GLU A 137 11.03 14.11 -6.37
CA GLU A 137 12.07 13.09 -6.22
C GLU A 137 12.07 12.45 -4.82
N GLU A 138 11.82 13.25 -3.78
CA GLU A 138 11.71 12.78 -2.40
C GLU A 138 10.55 11.78 -2.22
N ASN A 139 9.39 12.05 -2.80
CA ASN A 139 8.24 11.15 -2.71
C ASN A 139 8.41 9.93 -3.63
N SER A 140 9.03 10.07 -4.79
CA SER A 140 9.34 8.92 -5.66
C SER A 140 10.21 7.90 -4.94
N LYS A 141 11.15 8.34 -4.10
CA LYS A 141 11.99 7.45 -3.26
C LYS A 141 11.20 6.71 -2.17
N LEU A 142 10.01 7.17 -1.80
CA LEU A 142 9.15 6.50 -0.82
C LEU A 142 8.38 5.33 -1.43
N VAL A 143 8.14 5.33 -2.75
CA VAL A 143 7.44 4.23 -3.42
C VAL A 143 8.28 2.97 -3.33
N GLY A 144 7.68 1.91 -2.77
CA GLY A 144 8.35 0.64 -2.48
C GLY A 144 9.34 0.66 -1.31
N SER A 145 9.52 1.80 -0.64
CA SER A 145 10.47 1.93 0.47
C SER A 145 10.10 1.10 1.70
N TRP A 146 8.85 0.66 1.83
CA TRP A 146 8.34 -0.19 2.90
C TRP A 146 8.07 -1.64 2.44
N ALA A 147 8.43 -2.00 1.21
CA ALA A 147 8.17 -3.34 0.71
C ALA A 147 8.96 -4.38 1.54
N LEU A 148 8.27 -5.46 1.94
CA LEU A 148 8.81 -6.54 2.76
C LEU A 148 9.20 -6.13 4.20
N ASP A 149 8.71 -5.00 4.69
CA ASP A 149 8.82 -4.63 6.10
C ASP A 149 7.67 -5.18 6.94
N HIS A 150 7.87 -5.23 8.27
CA HIS A 150 6.79 -5.51 9.22
C HIS A 150 5.89 -4.29 9.36
N ILE A 151 4.66 -4.40 8.85
CA ILE A 151 3.68 -3.34 8.79
C ILE A 151 2.40 -3.77 9.51
N SER A 152 1.77 -2.85 10.24
CA SER A 152 0.44 -3.03 10.81
C SER A 152 -0.45 -1.81 10.59
N ILE A 153 -1.75 -1.99 10.86
CA ILE A 153 -2.66 -0.88 11.14
C ILE A 153 -2.86 -0.79 12.65
N GLU A 154 -2.67 0.39 13.23
CA GLU A 154 -2.86 0.65 14.65
C GLU A 154 -3.93 1.71 14.90
N LYS A 155 -4.75 1.49 15.93
CA LYS A 155 -5.80 2.45 16.31
C LYS A 155 -5.28 3.58 17.19
N GLN A 156 -4.28 3.32 18.03
CA GLN A 156 -3.78 4.26 19.03
C GLN A 156 -2.33 4.63 18.77
N LYS A 157 -2.02 5.92 18.94
CA LYS A 157 -0.69 6.47 18.67
C LYS A 157 0.35 6.21 19.78
N ASN A 158 -0.13 5.87 20.98
CA ASN A 158 0.67 5.93 22.21
C ASN A 158 1.87 4.97 22.21
N ASP A 159 1.70 3.78 21.64
CA ASP A 159 2.71 2.73 21.70
C ASP A 159 3.93 3.02 20.82
N PHE A 160 3.73 3.67 19.67
CA PHE A 160 4.84 4.01 18.77
C PHE A 160 5.37 5.45 18.93
N ILE A 161 4.60 6.40 19.50
CA ILE A 161 5.18 7.68 19.95
C ILE A 161 6.20 7.45 21.06
N SER A 162 5.85 6.65 22.07
CA SER A 162 6.74 6.38 23.20
C SER A 162 8.04 5.70 22.75
N ALA A 163 7.96 4.90 21.69
CA ALA A 163 9.09 4.24 21.04
C ALA A 163 9.84 5.13 20.02
N LYS A 164 9.50 6.42 19.90
CA LYS A 164 10.13 7.44 19.03
C LYS A 164 10.07 7.10 17.54
N TYR A 165 8.92 6.64 17.06
CA TYR A 165 8.70 6.48 15.62
C TYR A 165 8.60 7.85 14.93
N ASN A 166 9.06 7.92 13.68
CA ASN A 166 9.00 9.11 12.86
C ASN A 166 7.69 9.17 12.07
N GLU A 167 7.08 10.33 12.00
CA GLU A 167 5.92 10.56 11.13
C GLU A 167 6.38 10.78 9.69
N LEU A 168 5.87 9.97 8.76
CA LEU A 168 5.95 10.24 7.34
C LEU A 168 4.67 10.96 6.88
N THR A 169 4.85 12.02 6.10
CA THR A 169 3.76 12.78 5.48
C THR A 169 3.85 12.74 3.95
N PRO A 170 3.79 11.54 3.34
CA PRO A 170 4.01 11.40 1.90
C PRO A 170 3.00 12.22 1.09
N ARG A 171 3.47 12.72 -0.06
CA ARG A 171 2.68 13.42 -1.06
C ARG A 171 2.71 12.63 -2.36
N PHE A 172 1.64 11.88 -2.59
CA PHE A 172 1.38 11.13 -3.81
C PHE A 172 0.20 11.75 -4.56
N PRO A 173 0.37 12.97 -5.12
CA PRO A 173 -0.70 13.62 -5.85
C PRO A 173 -1.14 12.77 -7.05
N LEU A 174 -2.43 12.83 -7.34
CA LEU A 174 -3.02 12.32 -8.57
C LEU A 174 -3.59 13.51 -9.34
N LEU A 175 -2.73 14.25 -10.02
CA LEU A 175 -3.16 15.28 -10.96
C LEU A 175 -3.37 14.61 -12.32
N PHE A 176 -4.61 14.16 -12.56
CA PHE A 176 -5.05 14.03 -13.94
C PHE A 176 -5.61 15.39 -14.32
N ASP A 177 -4.75 16.24 -14.86
CA ASP A 177 -5.24 17.41 -15.57
C ASP A 177 -6.12 16.89 -16.72
N ASN A 178 -7.33 17.47 -16.82
CA ASN A 178 -8.17 17.34 -18.00
C ASN A 178 -7.56 18.16 -19.14
#